data_AF-A0A9D7WZN8-F1
#
_entry.id   AF-A0A9D7WZN8-F1
#
_cell.length_a   1.000
_cell.length_b   1.000
_cell.length_c   1.000
_cell.angle_alpha   90.00
_cell.angle_beta   90.00
_cell.angle_gamma   90.00
#
_symmetry.space_group_name_H-M   'P 1'
#
loop_
_entity.id
_entity.type
_entity.pdbx_description
1 polymer ?
#
loop_
_entity_poly.entity_id
_entity_poly.type
_entity_poly.pdbx_seq_one_letter_code
_entity_poly.pdbx_strand_id
1 'polypeptide(L)'
;MHSTVLAQKHDRDFPAEKFKTKGEVYFTFQINGKSDLEKLTRIISLDNVQGNQVFAYANEQEFKNFLRLGYTYQILTHPGDLLDESQLRSTGAGEGILTTWDFYPSYDQYINYMNEFVVNYPEICKLVFIGYSILGRELIAVKISDNVNEEEAEPQLLYTSSMHGNETTGYPTMLHLIDYLLSNYGTDPRVTGMVDHTEIFINPLANPDGTYWTGNSSVYGAIRYNANFVDLNRNYPDPEDGPHPDGNEWQAETSAFMDFAEDNHFVLSANFHGGAEVVNYPWDTWAQLAADDDWWQYVSHEYADTAHTFSPPGYMSGFNNGITNGYEWYEINGGRQDYMNYFHFCREVTIEISNASLLPASQLLNHWEYNYRSLLNYIEQAGFGLQGIVTDSVTGEPLQAVVFIPSHDTNNSQVYTKLPSGYYSRLLNEGQYDIQFAASGYFPKIISGVNVVNRTTTSLDVQLVPTNIGLEEQRNERITMAYPNPSDGHIRLVLPETGITQAQVECYSMKGVRVFNKSLYVPESEMSVKMDLSHLAGGLYLLRLSTNTANYTDRIIIR
;
A
#
# COMPACT_ATOMS: atom_id res chain seq x y z
N MET A 1 18.74 -13.13 -55.96
CA MET A 1 18.29 -14.40 -56.58
C MET A 1 17.80 -15.30 -55.46
N HIS A 2 16.53 -15.71 -55.56
CA HIS A 2 15.77 -16.60 -54.68
C HIS A 2 15.70 -16.26 -53.18
N SER A 3 14.91 -15.22 -52.87
CA SER A 3 14.14 -15.15 -51.64
C SER A 3 13.04 -16.20 -51.70
N THR A 4 13.09 -17.19 -50.82
CA THR A 4 11.98 -18.13 -50.62
C THR A 4 10.86 -17.37 -49.92
N VAL A 5 9.88 -16.94 -50.71
CA VAL A 5 8.60 -16.44 -50.22
C VAL A 5 7.91 -17.62 -49.54
N LEU A 6 7.93 -17.65 -48.21
CA LEU A 6 7.03 -18.53 -47.46
C LEU A 6 5.63 -17.92 -47.56
N ALA A 7 4.77 -18.62 -48.29
CA ALA A 7 3.37 -18.28 -48.49
C ALA A 7 2.64 -18.19 -47.14
N GLN A 8 1.81 -17.16 -47.01
CA GLN A 8 0.73 -17.04 -46.01
C GLN A 8 -0.03 -18.37 -45.91
N LYS A 9 0.18 -19.10 -44.82
CA LYS A 9 -0.80 -20.09 -44.36
C LYS A 9 -1.83 -19.31 -43.54
N HIS A 10 -3.10 -19.57 -43.80
CA HIS A 10 -4.19 -19.07 -42.98
C HIS A 10 -4.01 -19.60 -41.54
N ASP A 11 -3.52 -18.76 -40.62
CA ASP A 11 -3.44 -19.03 -39.18
C ASP A 11 -4.85 -19.02 -38.56
N ARG A 12 -5.64 -20.05 -38.90
CA ARG A 12 -6.89 -20.40 -38.20
C ARG A 12 -6.76 -21.69 -37.38
N ASP A 13 -5.56 -22.28 -37.35
CA ASP A 13 -5.30 -23.50 -36.61
C ASP A 13 -4.90 -23.17 -35.17
N PHE A 14 -5.61 -23.79 -34.22
CA PHE A 14 -5.33 -23.69 -32.80
C PHE A 14 -3.95 -24.30 -32.48
N PRO A 15 -3.00 -23.55 -31.86
CA PRO A 15 -1.61 -23.97 -31.70
C PRO A 15 -1.42 -24.91 -30.49
N ALA A 16 -2.09 -26.07 -30.50
CA ALA A 16 -2.16 -26.99 -29.36
C ALA A 16 -0.80 -27.37 -28.76
N GLU A 17 0.24 -27.53 -29.57
CA GLU A 17 1.58 -27.90 -29.08
C GLU A 17 2.25 -26.79 -28.24
N LYS A 18 1.95 -25.51 -28.50
CA LYS A 18 2.51 -24.39 -27.72
C LYS A 18 1.98 -24.37 -26.28
N PHE A 19 0.68 -24.64 -26.12
CA PHE A 19 0.06 -24.74 -24.80
C PHE A 19 0.59 -25.93 -24.00
N LYS A 20 0.97 -27.04 -24.64
CA LYS A 20 1.60 -28.17 -23.94
C LYS A 20 2.97 -27.84 -23.35
N THR A 21 3.71 -26.91 -23.95
CA THR A 21 5.06 -26.57 -23.50
C THR A 21 5.09 -25.44 -22.46
N LYS A 22 4.23 -24.44 -22.60
CA LYS A 22 4.24 -23.24 -21.74
C LYS A 22 2.92 -22.91 -21.06
N GLY A 23 1.80 -23.54 -21.47
CA GLY A 23 0.46 -23.17 -21.02
C GLY A 23 -0.07 -21.83 -21.55
N GLU A 24 0.78 -21.01 -22.18
CA GLU A 24 0.44 -19.74 -22.81
C GLU A 24 1.01 -19.58 -24.23
N VAL A 25 0.45 -18.64 -24.98
CA VAL A 25 0.98 -18.18 -26.28
C VAL A 25 1.16 -16.68 -26.29
N TYR A 26 2.21 -16.22 -26.97
CA TYR A 26 2.41 -14.80 -27.29
C TYR A 26 2.09 -14.55 -28.77
N PHE A 27 1.28 -13.55 -29.05
CA PHE A 27 0.77 -13.30 -30.39
C PHE A 27 0.42 -11.83 -30.61
N THR A 28 0.22 -11.49 -31.88
CA THR A 28 -0.12 -10.12 -32.27
C THR A 28 -1.28 -10.09 -33.26
N PHE A 29 -2.09 -9.04 -33.18
CA PHE A 29 -3.26 -8.84 -34.03
C PHE A 29 -3.62 -7.36 -34.14
N GLN A 30 -4.45 -7.02 -35.12
CA GLN A 30 -4.86 -5.64 -35.40
C GLN A 30 -6.29 -5.38 -34.90
N ILE A 31 -6.50 -4.26 -34.23
CA ILE A 31 -7.81 -3.77 -33.81
C ILE A 31 -8.33 -2.69 -34.78
N ASN A 32 -9.64 -2.42 -34.75
CA ASN A 32 -10.24 -1.37 -35.59
C ASN A 32 -10.22 0.00 -34.90
N GLY A 33 -10.18 0.02 -33.57
CA GLY A 33 -10.04 1.22 -32.75
C GLY A 33 -10.00 0.90 -31.25
N LYS A 34 -9.69 1.89 -30.42
CA LYS A 34 -9.50 1.72 -28.96
C LYS A 34 -10.70 1.07 -28.25
N SER A 35 -11.93 1.26 -28.72
CA SER A 35 -13.12 0.61 -28.15
C SER A 35 -13.11 -0.92 -28.22
N ASP A 36 -12.25 -1.51 -29.07
CA ASP A 36 -12.07 -2.97 -29.10
C ASP A 36 -11.34 -3.46 -27.83
N LEU A 37 -10.52 -2.61 -27.21
CA LEU A 37 -9.67 -2.95 -26.06
C LEU A 37 -10.49 -3.24 -24.80
N GLU A 38 -11.59 -2.50 -24.57
CA GLU A 38 -12.52 -2.69 -23.44
C GLU A 38 -13.02 -4.14 -23.33
N LYS A 39 -13.20 -4.80 -24.48
CA LYS A 39 -13.60 -6.22 -24.53
C LYS A 39 -12.41 -7.17 -24.47
N LEU A 40 -11.30 -6.80 -25.11
CA LEU A 40 -10.13 -7.68 -25.23
C LEU A 40 -9.41 -7.84 -23.89
N THR A 41 -9.28 -6.78 -23.10
CA THR A 41 -8.62 -6.80 -21.78
C THR A 41 -9.30 -7.77 -20.80
N ARG A 42 -10.58 -8.09 -21.03
CA ARG A 42 -11.38 -9.05 -20.24
C ARG A 42 -11.29 -10.50 -20.75
N ILE A 43 -10.60 -10.74 -21.86
CA ILE A 43 -10.55 -12.05 -22.54
C ILE A 43 -9.13 -12.59 -22.63
N ILE A 44 -8.14 -11.71 -22.79
CA ILE A 44 -6.73 -12.02 -22.95
C ILE A 44 -5.90 -11.01 -22.18
N SER A 45 -4.66 -11.40 -21.83
CA SER A 45 -3.74 -10.48 -21.18
C SER A 45 -3.01 -9.63 -22.21
N LEU A 46 -3.28 -8.32 -22.19
CA LEU A 46 -2.60 -7.37 -23.08
C LEU A 46 -1.20 -7.05 -22.55
N ASP A 47 -0.24 -7.03 -23.48
CA ASP A 47 1.18 -6.75 -23.22
C ASP A 47 1.52 -5.32 -23.66
N ASN A 48 1.21 -4.98 -24.92
CA ASN A 48 1.49 -3.66 -25.47
C ASN A 48 0.50 -3.31 -26.59
N VAL A 49 0.17 -2.03 -26.72
CA VAL A 49 -0.69 -1.46 -27.78
C VAL A 49 0.08 -0.35 -28.49
N GLN A 50 0.39 -0.56 -29.76
CA GLN A 50 1.11 0.38 -30.62
C GLN A 50 0.23 0.79 -31.80
N GLY A 51 -0.46 1.93 -31.65
CA GLY A 51 -1.49 2.34 -32.60
C GLY A 51 -2.64 1.32 -32.62
N ASN A 52 -2.82 0.62 -33.75
CA ASN A 52 -3.82 -0.44 -33.88
C ASN A 52 -3.23 -1.85 -33.74
N GLN A 53 -1.91 -1.98 -33.59
CA GLN A 53 -1.27 -3.28 -33.36
C GLN A 53 -1.31 -3.59 -31.87
N VAL A 54 -1.85 -4.77 -31.52
CA VAL A 54 -1.89 -5.27 -30.14
C VAL A 54 -0.98 -6.48 -30.03
N PHE A 55 -0.21 -6.54 -28.95
CA PHE A 55 0.56 -7.69 -28.50
C PHE A 55 -0.07 -8.23 -27.23
N ALA A 56 -0.22 -9.55 -27.14
CA ALA A 56 -0.94 -10.18 -26.05
C ALA A 56 -0.44 -11.58 -25.73
N TYR A 57 -0.69 -11.97 -24.50
CA TYR A 57 -0.60 -13.33 -24.01
C TYR A 57 -2.00 -13.91 -23.85
N ALA A 58 -2.10 -15.22 -23.99
CA ALA A 58 -3.31 -15.94 -23.66
C ALA A 58 -2.97 -17.35 -23.20
N ASN A 59 -3.61 -17.81 -22.13
CA ASN A 59 -3.68 -19.24 -21.84
C ASN A 59 -4.61 -19.96 -22.85
N GLU A 60 -4.69 -21.28 -22.78
CA GLU A 60 -5.47 -22.07 -23.76
C GLU A 60 -6.96 -21.65 -23.82
N GLN A 61 -7.57 -21.35 -22.68
CA GLN A 61 -8.99 -21.00 -22.61
C GLN A 61 -9.25 -19.57 -23.10
N GLU A 62 -8.42 -18.63 -22.69
CA GLU A 62 -8.41 -17.25 -23.16
C GLU A 62 -8.22 -17.17 -24.67
N PHE A 63 -7.26 -17.94 -25.22
CA PHE A 63 -7.00 -17.95 -26.65
C PHE A 63 -8.19 -18.53 -27.43
N LYS A 64 -8.83 -19.58 -26.92
CA LYS A 64 -10.08 -20.11 -27.52
C LYS A 64 -11.21 -19.07 -27.51
N ASN A 65 -11.29 -18.24 -26.47
CA ASN A 65 -12.26 -17.15 -26.41
C ASN A 65 -11.91 -16.03 -27.40
N PHE A 66 -10.64 -15.65 -27.49
CA PHE A 66 -10.13 -14.70 -28.48
C PHE A 66 -10.45 -15.14 -29.93
N LEU A 67 -10.24 -16.41 -30.27
CA LEU A 67 -10.56 -16.94 -31.61
C LEU A 67 -12.03 -16.75 -32.00
N ARG A 68 -12.96 -16.70 -31.05
CA ARG A 68 -14.39 -16.45 -31.31
C ARG A 68 -14.68 -15.02 -31.72
N LEU A 69 -13.78 -14.07 -31.42
CA LEU A 69 -13.89 -12.68 -31.82
C LEU A 69 -13.59 -12.46 -33.31
N GLY A 70 -12.92 -13.43 -33.95
CA GLY A 70 -12.71 -13.42 -35.41
C GLY A 70 -11.58 -12.52 -35.90
N TYR A 71 -10.71 -12.04 -35.01
CA TYR A 71 -9.49 -11.30 -35.39
C TYR A 71 -8.53 -12.21 -36.17
N THR A 72 -7.85 -11.63 -37.15
CA THR A 72 -6.67 -12.26 -37.76
C THR A 72 -5.48 -12.00 -36.86
N TYR A 73 -4.71 -13.04 -36.54
CA TYR A 73 -3.58 -12.99 -35.64
C TYR A 73 -2.35 -13.65 -36.24
N GLN A 74 -1.20 -13.39 -35.62
CA GLN A 74 0.06 -14.05 -35.89
C GLN A 74 0.66 -14.50 -34.55
N ILE A 75 0.97 -15.79 -34.43
CA ILE A 75 1.74 -16.30 -33.28
C ILE A 75 3.19 -15.83 -33.40
N LEU A 76 3.73 -15.31 -32.31
CA LEU A 76 5.11 -14.83 -32.22
C LEU A 76 5.97 -15.81 -31.41
N THR A 77 7.29 -15.61 -31.46
CA THR A 77 8.20 -16.25 -30.50
C THR A 77 7.91 -15.70 -29.12
N HIS A 78 7.86 -16.58 -28.12
CA HIS A 78 7.59 -16.18 -26.75
C HIS A 78 8.75 -15.33 -26.20
N PRO A 79 8.49 -14.20 -25.49
CA PRO A 79 9.56 -13.33 -25.00
C PRO A 79 10.58 -14.03 -24.10
N GLY A 80 10.12 -14.95 -23.25
CA GLY A 80 11.00 -15.79 -22.42
C GLY A 80 11.90 -16.78 -23.18
N ASP A 81 11.72 -16.93 -24.49
CA ASP A 81 12.53 -17.81 -25.37
C ASP A 81 13.36 -17.01 -26.39
N LEU A 82 13.36 -15.67 -26.33
CA LEU A 82 14.08 -14.83 -27.31
C LEU A 82 15.60 -14.86 -27.13
N LEU A 83 16.08 -15.23 -25.95
CA LEU A 83 17.50 -15.33 -25.62
C LEU A 83 17.89 -16.79 -25.39
N ASP A 84 19.13 -17.14 -25.71
CA ASP A 84 19.72 -18.39 -25.25
C ASP A 84 20.02 -18.32 -23.76
N GLU A 85 19.84 -19.42 -23.02
CA GLU A 85 20.13 -19.49 -21.58
C GLU A 85 21.56 -19.02 -21.23
N SER A 86 22.52 -19.27 -22.12
CA SER A 86 23.92 -18.80 -21.95
C SER A 86 24.08 -17.27 -21.90
N GLN A 87 23.07 -16.51 -22.33
CA GLN A 87 23.07 -15.05 -22.30
C GLN A 87 22.50 -14.48 -20.99
N LEU A 88 21.95 -15.32 -20.11
CA LEU A 88 21.33 -14.90 -18.84
C LEU A 88 22.33 -14.80 -17.68
N ARG A 89 23.61 -15.12 -17.95
CA ARG A 89 24.68 -15.07 -16.96
C ARG A 89 26.00 -14.66 -17.61
N SER A 90 26.68 -13.67 -17.04
CA SER A 90 28.08 -13.38 -17.39
C SER A 90 29.04 -14.46 -16.86
N THR A 91 30.18 -14.66 -17.53
CA THR A 91 31.16 -15.69 -17.12
C THR A 91 31.71 -15.41 -15.71
N GLY A 92 31.50 -16.33 -14.76
CA GLY A 92 31.94 -16.20 -13.37
C GLY A 92 31.05 -15.32 -12.47
N ALA A 93 29.99 -14.71 -13.02
CA ALA A 93 29.03 -13.93 -12.22
C ALA A 93 28.31 -14.84 -11.21
N GLY A 94 28.02 -14.36 -10.01
CA GLY A 94 27.37 -15.18 -8.96
C GLY A 94 28.21 -16.35 -8.42
N GLU A 95 29.55 -16.30 -8.59
CA GLU A 95 30.52 -17.16 -7.90
C GLU A 95 31.41 -16.30 -6.98
N GLY A 96 31.00 -16.08 -5.71
CA GLY A 96 31.76 -15.31 -4.72
C GLY A 96 30.90 -14.36 -3.86
N ILE A 97 31.55 -13.62 -2.94
CA ILE A 97 30.93 -12.69 -1.97
C ILE A 97 30.54 -11.33 -2.57
N LEU A 98 31.11 -10.95 -3.73
CA LEU A 98 30.82 -9.67 -4.38
C LEU A 98 30.01 -9.93 -5.64
N THR A 99 28.71 -9.63 -5.59
CA THR A 99 27.79 -9.74 -6.72
C THR A 99 27.84 -8.46 -7.54
N THR A 100 28.21 -8.58 -8.80
CA THR A 100 28.19 -7.47 -9.75
C THR A 100 26.81 -7.23 -10.35
N TRP A 101 25.78 -8.01 -9.98
CA TRP A 101 24.39 -7.95 -10.47
C TRP A 101 24.24 -7.99 -12.01
N ASP A 102 25.21 -8.61 -12.68
CA ASP A 102 25.28 -8.80 -14.13
C ASP A 102 24.83 -10.21 -14.55
N PHE A 103 23.82 -10.75 -13.86
CA PHE A 103 23.21 -12.05 -14.15
C PHE A 103 21.82 -12.14 -13.51
N TYR A 104 21.00 -13.08 -14.00
CA TYR A 104 19.80 -13.50 -13.29
C TYR A 104 20.13 -14.66 -12.34
N PRO A 105 19.79 -14.54 -11.04
CA PRO A 105 20.07 -15.61 -10.09
C PRO A 105 19.18 -16.84 -10.35
N SER A 106 19.66 -18.02 -9.95
CA SER A 106 18.77 -19.14 -9.68
C SER A 106 17.82 -18.79 -8.52
N TYR A 107 16.69 -19.48 -8.40
CA TYR A 107 15.75 -19.23 -7.30
C TYR A 107 16.43 -19.41 -5.94
N ASP A 108 17.24 -20.46 -5.79
CA ASP A 108 17.97 -20.73 -4.54
C ASP A 108 19.03 -19.66 -4.26
N GLN A 109 19.69 -19.13 -5.30
CA GLN A 109 20.63 -18.01 -5.15
C GLN A 109 19.91 -16.75 -4.68
N TYR A 110 18.73 -16.46 -5.21
CA TYR A 110 17.92 -15.33 -4.77
C TYR A 110 17.54 -15.42 -3.29
N ILE A 111 17.03 -16.57 -2.84
CA ILE A 111 16.72 -16.79 -1.43
C ILE A 111 17.97 -16.58 -0.57
N ASN A 112 19.12 -17.11 -1.00
CA ASN A 112 20.38 -16.92 -0.28
C ASN A 112 20.78 -15.44 -0.21
N TYR A 113 20.71 -14.69 -1.31
CA TYR A 113 21.07 -13.26 -1.31
C TYR A 113 20.16 -12.42 -0.40
N MET A 114 18.85 -12.68 -0.42
CA MET A 114 17.92 -11.99 0.49
C MET A 114 18.26 -12.24 1.97
N ASN A 115 18.68 -13.47 2.31
CA ASN A 115 19.14 -13.79 3.67
C ASN A 115 20.51 -13.18 3.98
N GLU A 116 21.45 -13.16 3.02
CA GLU A 116 22.78 -12.58 3.20
C GLU A 116 22.73 -11.07 3.45
N PHE A 117 21.82 -10.34 2.80
CA PHE A 117 21.60 -8.91 3.11
C PHE A 117 21.28 -8.70 4.59
N VAL A 118 20.40 -9.52 5.16
CA VAL A 118 20.01 -9.43 6.57
C VAL A 118 21.15 -9.83 7.50
N VAL A 119 21.91 -10.87 7.15
CA VAL A 119 23.07 -11.32 7.94
C VAL A 119 24.18 -10.26 7.96
N ASN A 120 24.40 -9.58 6.84
CA ASN A 120 25.47 -8.60 6.70
C ASN A 120 25.09 -7.21 7.27
N TYR A 121 23.81 -6.86 7.28
CA TYR A 121 23.30 -5.56 7.72
C TYR A 121 22.14 -5.68 8.73
N PRO A 122 22.29 -6.44 9.83
CA PRO A 122 21.17 -6.80 10.71
C PRO A 122 20.53 -5.62 11.47
N GLU A 123 21.26 -4.52 11.64
CA GLU A 123 20.75 -3.33 12.33
C GLU A 123 19.78 -2.53 11.45
N ILE A 124 19.94 -2.60 10.12
CA ILE A 124 19.17 -1.78 9.18
C ILE A 124 18.38 -2.58 8.14
N CYS A 125 18.45 -3.91 8.17
CA CYS A 125 17.83 -4.79 7.17
C CYS A 125 17.16 -5.98 7.84
N LYS A 126 15.92 -6.26 7.44
CA LYS A 126 15.12 -7.37 7.97
C LYS A 126 14.38 -8.08 6.87
N LEU A 127 14.40 -9.41 6.91
CA LEU A 127 13.62 -10.22 5.99
C LEU A 127 12.13 -10.11 6.34
N VAL A 128 11.31 -9.86 5.33
CA VAL A 128 9.85 -9.84 5.43
C VAL A 128 9.31 -11.01 4.61
N PHE A 129 8.61 -11.91 5.29
CA PHE A 129 7.91 -13.00 4.64
C PHE A 129 6.49 -12.56 4.30
N ILE A 130 6.16 -12.53 3.00
CA ILE A 130 4.86 -12.09 2.48
C ILE A 130 3.90 -13.29 2.38
N GLY A 131 4.40 -14.44 1.94
CA GLY A 131 3.58 -15.64 1.76
C GLY A 131 4.26 -16.70 0.89
N TYR A 132 3.46 -17.63 0.36
CA TYR A 132 3.92 -18.63 -0.60
C TYR A 132 3.19 -18.48 -1.94
N SER A 133 3.89 -18.77 -3.03
CA SER A 133 3.30 -18.97 -4.36
C SER A 133 2.49 -20.28 -4.42
N ILE A 134 1.81 -20.50 -5.55
CA ILE A 134 1.02 -21.72 -5.79
C ILE A 134 1.88 -23.00 -5.70
N LEU A 135 3.12 -22.97 -6.19
CA LEU A 135 4.05 -24.10 -6.13
C LEU A 135 4.89 -24.14 -4.85
N GLY A 136 4.58 -23.29 -3.87
CA GLY A 136 5.23 -23.28 -2.56
C GLY A 136 6.58 -22.57 -2.52
N ARG A 137 6.87 -21.68 -3.48
CA ARG A 137 8.03 -20.78 -3.41
C ARG A 137 7.70 -19.60 -2.48
N GLU A 138 8.70 -19.14 -1.74
CA GLU A 138 8.55 -18.02 -0.82
C GLU A 138 8.41 -16.71 -1.57
N LEU A 139 7.46 -15.89 -1.14
CA LEU A 139 7.33 -14.48 -1.51
C LEU A 139 7.97 -13.67 -0.38
N ILE A 140 9.09 -13.03 -0.67
CA ILE A 140 9.89 -12.32 0.34
C ILE A 140 10.27 -10.91 -0.11
N ALA A 141 10.38 -10.01 0.86
CA ALA A 141 10.95 -8.68 0.72
C ALA A 141 12.03 -8.47 1.78
N VAL A 142 12.78 -7.38 1.66
CA VAL A 142 13.52 -6.81 2.79
C VAL A 142 12.88 -5.49 3.21
N LYS A 143 12.83 -5.22 4.52
CA LYS A 143 12.64 -3.88 5.10
C LYS A 143 14.01 -3.28 5.36
N ILE A 144 14.24 -2.07 4.89
CA ILE A 144 15.45 -1.26 5.14
C ILE A 144 15.04 0.02 5.87
N SER A 145 15.59 0.25 7.06
CA SER A 145 15.32 1.41 7.93
C SER A 145 16.38 1.45 9.03
N ASP A 146 16.72 2.63 9.56
CA ASP A 146 17.66 2.77 10.68
C ASP A 146 17.18 2.09 11.97
N ASN A 147 15.86 2.01 12.22
CA ASN A 147 15.25 1.25 13.31
C ASN A 147 14.32 0.14 12.79
N VAL A 148 14.89 -0.82 12.06
CA VAL A 148 14.17 -1.89 11.35
C VAL A 148 13.20 -2.75 12.20
N ASN A 149 13.34 -2.73 13.53
CA ASN A 149 12.51 -3.49 14.47
C ASN A 149 11.39 -2.69 15.14
N GLU A 150 11.36 -1.38 14.93
CA GLU A 150 10.34 -0.48 15.48
C GLU A 150 9.42 0.00 14.35
N GLU A 151 8.25 0.52 14.73
CA GLU A 151 7.33 1.22 13.83
C GLU A 151 7.37 2.69 14.25
N GLU A 152 7.98 3.51 13.41
CA GLU A 152 8.21 4.92 13.69
C GLU A 152 7.17 5.82 13.02
N ALA A 153 7.21 7.11 13.33
CA ALA A 153 6.39 8.12 12.68
C ALA A 153 6.96 8.48 11.29
N GLU A 154 7.12 7.47 10.45
CA GLU A 154 7.81 7.54 9.16
C GLU A 154 6.94 7.00 8.02
N PRO A 155 7.16 7.52 6.79
CA PRO A 155 6.50 6.98 5.62
C PRO A 155 7.06 5.58 5.29
N GLN A 156 6.16 4.68 4.89
CA GLN A 156 6.54 3.38 4.34
C GLN A 156 6.46 3.40 2.81
N LEU A 157 7.50 2.90 2.15
CA LEU A 157 7.58 2.77 0.71
C LEU A 157 7.69 1.30 0.30
N LEU A 158 7.01 0.91 -0.79
CA LEU A 158 7.14 -0.43 -1.35
C LEU A 158 7.60 -0.42 -2.81
N TYR A 159 8.71 -1.09 -3.12
CA TYR A 159 9.03 -1.50 -4.48
C TYR A 159 8.81 -2.99 -4.69
N THR A 160 8.20 -3.34 -5.82
CA THR A 160 8.01 -4.74 -6.22
C THR A 160 8.36 -4.95 -7.68
N SER A 161 8.85 -6.11 -8.08
CA SER A 161 9.08 -6.42 -9.50
C SER A 161 8.58 -7.80 -9.89
N SER A 162 8.38 -7.99 -11.19
CA SER A 162 8.23 -9.32 -11.80
C SER A 162 6.98 -10.05 -11.30
N MET A 163 5.86 -9.32 -11.18
CA MET A 163 4.54 -9.95 -10.97
C MET A 163 4.07 -10.69 -12.22
N HIS A 164 4.49 -10.22 -13.40
CA HIS A 164 4.56 -11.03 -14.61
C HIS A 164 5.90 -11.75 -14.65
N GLY A 165 5.87 -13.09 -14.65
CA GLY A 165 7.08 -13.87 -14.41
C GLY A 165 8.15 -13.76 -15.51
N ASN A 166 7.76 -13.39 -16.73
CA ASN A 166 8.67 -13.19 -17.85
C ASN A 166 9.14 -11.74 -18.02
N GLU A 167 8.70 -10.82 -17.16
CA GLU A 167 9.13 -9.42 -17.13
C GLU A 167 10.22 -9.24 -16.07
N THR A 168 11.40 -9.77 -16.38
CA THR A 168 12.44 -10.02 -15.40
C THR A 168 13.40 -8.86 -15.22
N THR A 169 13.35 -7.81 -16.04
CA THR A 169 14.36 -6.74 -16.00
C THR A 169 14.45 -6.04 -14.65
N GLY A 170 13.32 -5.76 -14.01
CA GLY A 170 13.30 -5.14 -12.68
C GLY A 170 13.86 -6.03 -11.57
N TYR A 171 13.88 -7.35 -11.75
CA TYR A 171 14.33 -8.31 -10.73
C TYR A 171 15.78 -8.09 -10.25
N PRO A 172 16.81 -8.16 -11.12
CA PRO A 172 18.18 -7.86 -10.71
C PRO A 172 18.38 -6.38 -10.35
N THR A 173 17.60 -5.46 -10.93
CA THR A 173 17.64 -4.04 -10.55
C THR A 173 17.22 -3.83 -9.09
N MET A 174 16.19 -4.53 -8.62
CA MET A 174 15.76 -4.47 -7.21
C MET A 174 16.79 -5.09 -6.27
N LEU A 175 17.44 -6.19 -6.66
CA LEU A 175 18.53 -6.78 -5.87
C LEU A 175 19.73 -5.83 -5.77
N HIS A 176 20.08 -5.15 -6.86
CA HIS A 176 21.13 -4.14 -6.86
C HIS A 176 20.75 -2.91 -6.03
N LEU A 177 19.47 -2.50 -6.03
CA LEU A 177 19.00 -1.40 -5.18
C LEU A 177 19.16 -1.73 -3.69
N ILE A 178 18.80 -2.95 -3.28
CA ILE A 178 18.99 -3.42 -1.89
C ILE A 178 20.47 -3.33 -1.51
N ASP A 179 21.36 -3.92 -2.32
CA ASP A 179 22.80 -3.86 -2.08
C ASP A 179 23.31 -2.42 -2.03
N TYR A 180 22.87 -1.57 -2.96
CA TYR A 180 23.28 -0.17 -3.02
C TYR A 180 22.89 0.62 -1.76
N LEU A 181 21.65 0.48 -1.30
CA LEU A 181 21.17 1.17 -0.10
C LEU A 181 21.96 0.71 1.14
N LEU A 182 22.12 -0.60 1.32
CA LEU A 182 22.82 -1.17 2.47
C LEU A 182 24.31 -0.84 2.48
N SER A 183 24.98 -1.00 1.34
CA SER A 183 26.42 -0.76 1.20
C SER A 183 26.81 0.72 1.29
N ASN A 184 25.88 1.64 1.03
CA ASN A 184 26.15 3.08 1.09
C ASN A 184 25.58 3.76 2.36
N TYR A 185 24.81 3.07 3.20
CA TYR A 185 24.36 3.59 4.48
C TYR A 185 25.54 3.96 5.40
N GLY A 186 25.48 5.14 6.02
CA GLY A 186 26.54 5.70 6.85
C GLY A 186 27.76 6.24 6.09
N THR A 187 27.79 6.15 4.75
CA THR A 187 28.88 6.67 3.91
C THR A 187 28.40 7.70 2.90
N ASP A 188 27.30 7.43 2.19
CA ASP A 188 26.61 8.41 1.34
C ASP A 188 25.54 9.14 2.16
N PRO A 189 25.65 10.46 2.36
CA PRO A 189 24.68 11.22 3.16
C PRO A 189 23.26 11.20 2.60
N ARG A 190 23.10 11.05 1.28
CA ARG A 190 21.79 10.98 0.63
C ARG A 190 21.11 9.65 0.95
N VAL A 191 21.84 8.54 0.80
CA VAL A 191 21.32 7.20 1.14
C VAL A 191 21.06 7.09 2.64
N THR A 192 21.95 7.61 3.47
CA THR A 192 21.77 7.66 4.93
C THR A 192 20.49 8.41 5.27
N GLY A 193 20.28 9.60 4.70
CA GLY A 193 19.05 10.37 4.92
C GLY A 193 17.78 9.67 4.47
N MET A 194 17.81 8.83 3.42
CA MET A 194 16.65 8.03 3.02
C MET A 194 16.33 6.92 4.03
N VAL A 195 17.35 6.20 4.49
CA VAL A 195 17.18 5.08 5.44
C VAL A 195 16.80 5.57 6.84
N ASP A 196 17.26 6.76 7.23
CA ASP A 196 16.98 7.42 8.53
C ASP A 196 15.56 8.04 8.63
N HIS A 197 14.80 8.12 7.53
CA HIS A 197 13.51 8.85 7.51
C HIS A 197 12.43 8.15 6.67
N THR A 198 12.64 6.91 6.24
CA THR A 198 11.70 6.15 5.42
C THR A 198 11.91 4.67 5.63
N GLU A 199 10.82 3.94 5.89
CA GLU A 199 10.86 2.48 5.90
C GLU A 199 10.71 1.96 4.46
N ILE A 200 11.82 1.46 3.90
CA ILE A 200 11.89 1.05 2.49
C ILE A 200 11.73 -0.46 2.39
N PHE A 201 10.64 -0.92 1.76
CA PHE A 201 10.37 -2.32 1.48
C PHE A 201 10.67 -2.63 0.02
N ILE A 202 11.42 -3.70 -0.24
CA ILE A 202 11.78 -4.11 -1.60
C ILE A 202 11.53 -5.60 -1.79
N ASN A 203 10.60 -5.95 -2.69
CA ASN A 203 10.35 -7.30 -3.21
C ASN A 203 10.88 -7.41 -4.66
N PRO A 204 11.99 -8.12 -4.89
CA PRO A 204 12.52 -8.27 -6.24
C PRO A 204 11.68 -9.20 -7.15
N LEU A 205 10.87 -10.10 -6.57
CA LEU A 205 10.22 -11.19 -7.31
C LEU A 205 8.84 -11.51 -6.72
N ALA A 206 7.78 -11.00 -7.36
CA ALA A 206 6.40 -11.19 -6.93
C ALA A 206 5.74 -12.45 -7.52
N ASN A 207 6.23 -12.97 -8.65
CA ASN A 207 5.75 -14.21 -9.28
C ASN A 207 6.92 -15.18 -9.55
N PRO A 208 7.44 -15.85 -8.51
CA PRO A 208 8.53 -16.80 -8.67
C PRO A 208 8.11 -18.04 -9.47
N ASP A 209 6.82 -18.35 -9.54
CA ASP A 209 6.32 -19.50 -10.29
C ASP A 209 6.36 -19.32 -11.80
N GLY A 210 5.94 -18.16 -12.29
CA GLY A 210 6.09 -17.80 -13.69
C GLY A 210 7.55 -17.59 -14.09
N THR A 211 8.34 -16.98 -13.20
CA THR A 211 9.76 -16.68 -13.46
C THR A 211 10.62 -17.93 -13.56
N TYR A 212 10.42 -18.90 -12.67
CA TYR A 212 11.15 -20.18 -12.65
C TYR A 212 10.29 -21.33 -13.18
N TRP A 213 9.54 -21.08 -14.25
CA TRP A 213 8.62 -22.05 -14.86
C TRP A 213 9.30 -23.36 -15.29
N THR A 214 10.50 -23.25 -15.87
CA THR A 214 11.27 -24.41 -16.36
C THR A 214 12.07 -25.11 -15.25
N GLY A 215 12.10 -24.55 -14.05
CA GLY A 215 12.84 -25.03 -12.89
C GLY A 215 13.61 -23.92 -12.19
N ASN A 216 14.12 -24.21 -10.98
CA ASN A 216 14.78 -23.21 -10.13
C ASN A 216 16.16 -22.75 -10.64
N SER A 217 16.75 -23.40 -11.66
CA SER A 217 18.14 -23.13 -12.07
C SER A 217 18.32 -21.86 -12.89
N SER A 218 17.27 -21.37 -13.55
CA SER A 218 17.36 -20.28 -14.52
C SER A 218 16.00 -19.66 -14.77
N VAL A 219 15.99 -18.37 -15.13
CA VAL A 219 14.79 -17.66 -15.60
C VAL A 219 14.49 -17.92 -17.08
N TYR A 220 15.34 -18.71 -17.77
CA TYR A 220 15.10 -19.09 -19.16
C TYR A 220 13.76 -19.82 -19.31
N GLY A 221 12.99 -19.39 -20.29
CA GLY A 221 11.68 -19.96 -20.56
C GLY A 221 10.59 -19.55 -19.57
N ALA A 222 10.81 -18.50 -18.78
CA ALA A 222 9.79 -17.85 -17.95
C ALA A 222 8.49 -17.57 -18.74
N ILE A 223 7.38 -17.58 -18.01
CA ILE A 223 6.02 -17.30 -18.50
C ILE A 223 5.45 -16.07 -17.80
N ARG A 224 4.46 -15.42 -18.41
CA ARG A 224 3.80 -14.23 -17.85
C ARG A 224 2.96 -14.57 -16.63
N TYR A 225 2.06 -15.54 -16.78
CA TYR A 225 1.09 -15.90 -15.74
C TYR A 225 1.75 -16.56 -14.51
N ASN A 226 0.97 -16.73 -13.43
CA ASN A 226 1.37 -17.61 -12.32
C ASN A 226 1.19 -19.10 -12.68
N ALA A 227 1.42 -20.02 -11.73
CA ALA A 227 1.33 -21.46 -11.98
C ALA A 227 -0.06 -21.97 -12.40
N ASN A 228 -1.13 -21.21 -12.13
CA ASN A 228 -2.50 -21.53 -12.55
C ASN A 228 -2.88 -20.86 -13.88
N PHE A 229 -1.95 -20.19 -14.55
CA PHE A 229 -2.17 -19.43 -15.78
C PHE A 229 -3.15 -18.26 -15.62
N VAL A 230 -3.13 -17.60 -14.45
CA VAL A 230 -3.90 -16.39 -14.14
C VAL A 230 -2.97 -15.17 -14.16
N ASP A 231 -3.46 -14.06 -14.71
CA ASP A 231 -2.74 -12.79 -14.73
C ASP A 231 -2.89 -12.12 -13.37
N LEU A 232 -1.79 -12.07 -12.60
CA LEU A 232 -1.81 -11.44 -11.27
C LEU A 232 -2.19 -9.95 -11.33
N ASN A 233 -1.91 -9.25 -12.44
CA ASN A 233 -2.26 -7.85 -12.63
C ASN A 233 -3.66 -7.66 -13.25
N ARG A 234 -4.53 -8.68 -13.17
CA ARG A 234 -5.98 -8.60 -13.40
C ARG A 234 -6.80 -9.19 -12.25
N ASN A 235 -6.12 -9.68 -11.21
CA ASN A 235 -6.72 -10.51 -10.17
C ASN A 235 -7.04 -9.75 -8.88
N TYR A 236 -6.68 -8.46 -8.77
CA TYR A 236 -7.01 -7.64 -7.60
C TYR A 236 -8.46 -7.14 -7.61
N PRO A 237 -9.02 -6.77 -6.46
CA PRO A 237 -10.27 -6.01 -6.40
C PRO A 237 -10.16 -4.72 -7.22
N ASP A 238 -11.19 -4.43 -8.02
CA ASP A 238 -11.25 -3.24 -8.85
C ASP A 238 -12.28 -2.25 -8.29
N PRO A 239 -12.01 -0.93 -8.34
CA PRO A 239 -12.93 0.05 -7.78
C PRO A 239 -14.20 0.26 -8.62
N GLU A 240 -14.24 -0.18 -9.88
CA GLU A 240 -15.44 -0.21 -10.72
C GLU A 240 -16.12 -1.59 -10.74
N ASP A 241 -15.34 -2.63 -11.01
CA ASP A 241 -15.86 -3.99 -11.26
C ASP A 241 -15.98 -4.85 -9.98
N GLY A 242 -15.45 -4.37 -8.85
CA GLY A 242 -15.53 -5.05 -7.56
C GLY A 242 -14.56 -6.22 -7.44
N PRO A 243 -14.85 -7.22 -6.58
CA PRO A 243 -13.96 -8.35 -6.36
C PRO A 243 -13.98 -9.31 -7.57
N HIS A 244 -12.79 -9.80 -7.95
CA HIS A 244 -12.60 -10.79 -9.04
C HIS A 244 -13.06 -10.29 -10.43
N PRO A 245 -12.55 -9.15 -10.93
CA PRO A 245 -12.92 -8.61 -12.25
C PRO A 245 -12.53 -9.55 -13.41
N ASP A 246 -11.51 -10.37 -13.23
CA ASP A 246 -11.08 -11.43 -14.16
C ASP A 246 -11.93 -12.72 -14.07
N GLY A 247 -12.83 -12.82 -13.08
CA GLY A 247 -13.67 -13.98 -12.82
C GLY A 247 -12.94 -15.17 -12.19
N ASN A 248 -11.68 -15.03 -11.76
CA ASN A 248 -10.92 -16.07 -11.09
C ASN A 248 -10.91 -15.85 -9.57
N GLU A 249 -10.73 -16.93 -8.81
CA GLU A 249 -10.39 -16.81 -7.39
C GLU A 249 -9.07 -16.03 -7.23
N TRP A 250 -8.90 -15.38 -6.07
CA TRP A 250 -7.62 -14.75 -5.76
C TRP A 250 -6.52 -15.79 -5.71
N GLN A 251 -5.46 -15.54 -6.46
CA GLN A 251 -4.29 -16.39 -6.45
C GLN A 251 -3.54 -16.28 -5.12
N ALA A 252 -2.67 -17.26 -4.83
CA ALA A 252 -1.89 -17.26 -3.58
C ALA A 252 -0.99 -16.03 -3.51
N GLU A 253 -0.38 -15.65 -4.63
CA GLU A 253 0.43 -14.44 -4.74
C GLU A 253 -0.39 -13.18 -4.50
N THR A 254 -1.55 -13.04 -5.16
CA THR A 254 -2.46 -11.90 -5.00
C THR A 254 -2.90 -11.75 -3.53
N SER A 255 -3.36 -12.85 -2.92
CA SER A 255 -3.81 -12.84 -1.52
C SER A 255 -2.69 -12.41 -0.57
N ALA A 256 -1.48 -12.95 -0.76
CA ALA A 256 -0.33 -12.61 0.08
C ALA A 256 0.05 -11.13 -0.01
N PHE A 257 -0.01 -10.53 -1.21
CA PHE A 257 0.26 -9.10 -1.38
C PHE A 257 -0.89 -8.21 -0.89
N MET A 258 -2.14 -8.67 -0.96
CA MET A 258 -3.27 -7.96 -0.34
C MET A 258 -3.12 -7.93 1.19
N ASP A 259 -2.84 -9.06 1.82
CA ASP A 259 -2.58 -9.14 3.26
C ASP A 259 -1.38 -8.25 3.65
N PHE A 260 -0.32 -8.25 2.85
CA PHE A 260 0.84 -7.40 3.09
C PHE A 260 0.52 -5.90 2.97
N ALA A 261 -0.36 -5.51 2.05
CA ALA A 261 -0.84 -4.13 1.95
C ALA A 261 -1.72 -3.74 3.16
N GLU A 262 -2.57 -4.64 3.67
CA GLU A 262 -3.40 -4.41 4.86
C GLU A 262 -2.57 -4.28 6.15
N ASP A 263 -1.52 -5.09 6.28
CA ASP A 263 -0.66 -5.12 7.46
C ASP A 263 0.27 -3.89 7.56
N ASN A 264 0.45 -3.15 6.47
CA ASN A 264 1.36 -2.01 6.37
C ASN A 264 0.60 -0.73 6.00
N HIS A 265 1.25 0.41 6.15
CA HIS A 265 0.69 1.71 5.76
C HIS A 265 1.59 2.37 4.72
N PHE A 266 1.65 1.73 3.54
CA PHE A 266 2.44 2.24 2.42
C PHE A 266 1.90 3.57 1.91
N VAL A 267 2.72 4.61 1.96
CA VAL A 267 2.36 5.94 1.44
C VAL A 267 2.71 6.09 -0.04
N LEU A 268 3.74 5.37 -0.48
CA LEU A 268 4.26 5.39 -1.85
C LEU A 268 4.65 3.97 -2.28
N SER A 269 4.41 3.61 -3.53
CA SER A 269 4.85 2.34 -4.08
C SER A 269 5.17 2.44 -5.58
N ALA A 270 5.95 1.50 -6.11
CA ALA A 270 5.98 1.24 -7.54
C ALA A 270 6.12 -0.25 -7.84
N ASN A 271 5.41 -0.72 -8.86
CA ASN A 271 5.53 -2.06 -9.39
C ASN A 271 6.25 -2.03 -10.76
N PHE A 272 7.25 -2.89 -10.96
CA PHE A 272 8.09 -2.89 -12.16
C PHE A 272 7.68 -3.99 -13.14
N HIS A 273 7.55 -3.57 -14.39
CA HIS A 273 7.11 -4.34 -15.55
C HIS A 273 8.11 -4.22 -16.71
N GLY A 274 7.90 -4.98 -17.78
CA GLY A 274 8.67 -4.87 -19.02
C GLY A 274 7.85 -5.24 -20.27
N GLY A 275 8.17 -4.60 -21.38
CA GLY A 275 7.39 -4.65 -22.62
C GLY A 275 7.19 -3.26 -23.23
N ALA A 276 7.43 -2.21 -22.43
CA ALA A 276 7.52 -0.83 -22.85
C ALA A 276 8.59 -0.06 -22.03
N GLU A 277 8.76 1.23 -22.31
CA GLU A 277 9.59 2.14 -21.52
C GLU A 277 8.81 3.41 -21.20
N VAL A 278 8.08 3.37 -20.08
CA VAL A 278 7.16 4.42 -19.64
C VAL A 278 6.84 4.29 -18.15
N VAL A 279 6.60 5.41 -17.47
CA VAL A 279 5.95 5.45 -16.16
C VAL A 279 4.44 5.58 -16.37
N ASN A 280 3.72 4.51 -16.07
CA ASN A 280 2.27 4.43 -16.07
C ASN A 280 1.73 4.87 -14.71
N TYR A 281 0.77 5.80 -14.70
CA TYR A 281 0.15 6.30 -13.46
C TYR A 281 -1.38 6.20 -13.48
N PRO A 282 -2.03 6.20 -12.30
CA PRO A 282 -3.47 6.04 -12.18
C PRO A 282 -4.32 7.05 -12.95
N TRP A 283 -5.54 6.71 -13.30
CA TRP A 283 -6.15 5.38 -13.14
C TRP A 283 -5.87 4.47 -14.34
N ASP A 284 -5.75 3.18 -14.07
CA ASP A 284 -5.75 2.11 -15.07
C ASP A 284 -7.20 1.77 -15.49
N THR A 285 -8.13 1.81 -14.54
CA THR A 285 -9.53 1.37 -14.71
C THR A 285 -10.45 2.49 -15.20
N TRP A 286 -10.20 3.74 -14.81
CA TRP A 286 -11.09 4.88 -15.07
C TRP A 286 -10.57 5.89 -16.08
N ALA A 287 -11.47 6.37 -16.94
CA ALA A 287 -11.22 7.48 -17.86
C ALA A 287 -11.10 8.84 -17.16
N GLN A 288 -11.74 9.00 -15.99
CA GLN A 288 -11.59 10.22 -15.19
C GLN A 288 -10.20 10.26 -14.56
N LEU A 289 -9.57 11.42 -14.50
CA LEU A 289 -8.27 11.58 -13.88
C LEU A 289 -8.36 11.50 -12.35
N ALA A 290 -7.26 11.09 -11.70
CA ALA A 290 -7.16 11.11 -10.25
C ALA A 290 -7.19 12.56 -9.71
N ALA A 291 -7.64 12.73 -8.46
CA ALA A 291 -7.72 14.06 -7.83
C ALA A 291 -6.37 14.81 -7.85
N ASP A 292 -5.28 14.05 -7.73
CA ASP A 292 -3.92 14.55 -7.63
C ASP A 292 -3.11 14.38 -8.93
N ASP A 293 -3.77 14.46 -10.10
CA ASP A 293 -3.18 14.26 -11.43
C ASP A 293 -1.89 15.08 -11.67
N ASP A 294 -1.86 16.35 -11.23
CA ASP A 294 -0.66 17.19 -11.35
C ASP A 294 0.54 16.60 -10.59
N TRP A 295 0.32 15.98 -9.43
CA TRP A 295 1.38 15.31 -8.67
C TRP A 295 1.84 14.04 -9.38
N TRP A 296 0.89 13.27 -9.92
CA TRP A 296 1.18 12.05 -10.68
C TRP A 296 2.07 12.33 -11.88
N GLN A 297 1.71 13.34 -12.68
CA GLN A 297 2.50 13.76 -13.82
C GLN A 297 3.88 14.29 -13.40
N TYR A 298 3.93 15.13 -12.35
CA TYR A 298 5.19 15.69 -11.84
C TYR A 298 6.18 14.59 -11.42
N VAL A 299 5.77 13.68 -10.54
CA VAL A 299 6.65 12.61 -10.04
C VAL A 299 7.02 11.60 -11.13
N SER A 300 6.08 11.28 -12.03
CA SER A 300 6.36 10.38 -13.16
C SER A 300 7.41 11.00 -14.11
N HIS A 301 7.33 12.30 -14.38
CA HIS A 301 8.34 13.01 -15.15
C HIS A 301 9.68 13.08 -14.41
N GLU A 302 9.69 13.26 -13.09
CA GLU A 302 10.95 13.23 -12.32
C GLU A 302 11.70 11.90 -12.47
N TYR A 303 10.98 10.78 -12.55
CA TYR A 303 11.58 9.48 -12.84
C TYR A 303 12.09 9.41 -14.28
N ALA A 304 11.22 9.69 -15.26
CA ALA A 304 11.52 9.55 -16.68
C ALA A 304 12.65 10.49 -17.15
N ASP A 305 12.59 11.77 -16.79
CA ASP A 305 13.58 12.78 -17.19
C ASP A 305 14.96 12.51 -16.58
N THR A 306 14.98 12.00 -15.35
CA THR A 306 16.23 11.53 -14.73
C THR A 306 16.79 10.35 -15.50
N ALA A 307 15.96 9.38 -15.87
CA ALA A 307 16.39 8.24 -16.68
C ALA A 307 16.93 8.71 -18.03
N HIS A 308 16.27 9.63 -18.73
CA HIS A 308 16.75 10.21 -20.01
C HIS A 308 18.15 10.83 -19.88
N THR A 309 18.41 11.50 -18.76
CA THR A 309 19.68 12.19 -18.52
C THR A 309 20.86 11.21 -18.45
N PHE A 310 20.64 10.01 -17.92
CA PHE A 310 21.70 9.03 -17.65
C PHE A 310 21.67 7.80 -18.57
N SER A 311 20.84 7.83 -19.62
CA SER A 311 20.66 6.73 -20.56
C SER A 311 20.95 7.15 -22.01
N PRO A 312 21.07 6.18 -22.94
CA PRO A 312 21.14 6.46 -24.36
C PRO A 312 19.89 7.21 -24.85
N PRO A 313 20.02 8.07 -25.88
CA PRO A 313 18.88 8.75 -26.48
C PRO A 313 17.77 7.77 -26.89
N GLY A 314 16.56 8.03 -26.42
CA GLY A 314 15.36 7.22 -26.72
C GLY A 314 14.93 6.27 -25.61
N TYR A 315 15.74 6.04 -24.58
CA TYR A 315 15.29 5.28 -23.41
C TYR A 315 14.19 6.04 -22.67
N MET A 316 13.14 5.34 -22.19
CA MET A 316 12.01 5.95 -21.46
C MET A 316 11.29 7.07 -22.25
N SER A 317 11.30 7.04 -23.58
CA SER A 317 10.73 8.12 -24.42
C SER A 317 9.32 7.84 -24.95
N GLY A 318 8.65 6.78 -24.46
CA GLY A 318 7.29 6.40 -24.89
C GLY A 318 6.23 7.47 -24.58
N PHE A 319 5.13 7.46 -25.33
CA PHE A 319 3.94 8.29 -25.04
C PHE A 319 4.25 9.80 -24.88
N ASN A 320 3.87 10.40 -23.76
CA ASN A 320 4.10 11.80 -23.45
C ASN A 320 5.49 11.99 -22.81
N ASN A 321 6.55 11.70 -23.58
CA ASN A 321 7.94 11.80 -23.14
C ASN A 321 8.24 11.01 -21.86
N GLY A 322 7.83 9.75 -21.84
CA GLY A 322 8.15 8.78 -20.78
C GLY A 322 7.09 8.58 -19.72
N ILE A 323 5.93 9.20 -19.85
CA ILE A 323 4.80 8.97 -18.93
C ILE A 323 3.50 8.71 -19.70
N THR A 324 2.57 7.99 -19.07
CA THR A 324 1.21 7.79 -19.57
C THR A 324 0.22 7.61 -18.41
N ASN A 325 -0.99 8.14 -18.56
CA ASN A 325 -2.12 7.65 -17.76
C ASN A 325 -2.47 6.24 -18.26
N GLY A 326 -2.78 5.33 -17.33
CA GLY A 326 -3.04 3.92 -17.66
C GLY A 326 -4.23 3.71 -18.57
N TYR A 327 -5.39 4.26 -18.20
CA TYR A 327 -6.60 4.18 -19.01
C TYR A 327 -6.40 4.77 -20.41
N GLU A 328 -5.66 5.88 -20.54
CA GLU A 328 -5.35 6.47 -21.84
C GLU A 328 -4.52 5.53 -22.72
N TRP A 329 -3.58 4.78 -22.15
CA TRP A 329 -2.83 3.76 -22.88
C TRP A 329 -3.78 2.62 -23.30
N TYR A 330 -4.33 1.90 -22.32
CA TYR A 330 -5.45 0.97 -22.46
C TYR A 330 -6.02 0.61 -21.08
N GLU A 331 -7.35 0.43 -21.02
CA GLU A 331 -8.04 0.08 -19.78
C GLU A 331 -7.58 -1.27 -19.20
N ILE A 332 -7.32 -1.28 -17.89
CA ILE A 332 -7.01 -2.46 -17.09
C ILE A 332 -7.93 -2.47 -15.88
N ASN A 333 -8.70 -3.54 -15.72
CA ASN A 333 -9.47 -3.79 -14.50
C ASN A 333 -8.76 -4.84 -13.64
N GLY A 334 -8.79 -4.66 -12.31
CA GLY A 334 -8.16 -5.57 -11.36
C GLY A 334 -6.64 -5.52 -11.32
N GLY A 335 -6.07 -4.39 -11.74
CA GLY A 335 -4.64 -4.10 -11.60
C GLY A 335 -4.26 -3.79 -10.15
N ARG A 336 -3.03 -4.14 -9.78
CA ARG A 336 -2.52 -3.85 -8.43
C ARG A 336 -2.36 -2.36 -8.17
N GLN A 337 -1.96 -1.59 -9.19
CA GLN A 337 -1.78 -0.15 -9.10
C GLN A 337 -3.05 0.51 -8.55
N ASP A 338 -4.19 0.33 -9.21
CA ASP A 338 -5.44 0.95 -8.78
C ASP A 338 -5.96 0.38 -7.45
N TYR A 339 -5.67 -0.89 -7.14
CA TYR A 339 -5.97 -1.47 -5.83
C TYR A 339 -5.25 -0.73 -4.69
N MET A 340 -3.93 -0.54 -4.82
CA MET A 340 -3.11 0.18 -3.84
C MET A 340 -3.56 1.64 -3.70
N ASN A 341 -3.89 2.28 -4.82
CA ASN A 341 -4.33 3.68 -4.82
C ASN A 341 -5.70 3.89 -4.19
N TYR A 342 -6.69 3.06 -4.53
CA TYR A 342 -8.08 3.27 -4.13
C TYR A 342 -8.43 2.69 -2.76
N PHE A 343 -7.91 1.52 -2.42
CA PHE A 343 -8.27 0.81 -1.18
C PHE A 343 -7.28 1.04 -0.04
N HIS A 344 -6.01 1.32 -0.36
CA HIS A 344 -4.93 1.48 0.63
C HIS A 344 -4.44 2.91 0.80
N PHE A 345 -4.98 3.87 0.04
CA PHE A 345 -4.57 5.28 0.07
C PHE A 345 -3.06 5.48 -0.19
N CYS A 346 -2.43 4.47 -0.79
CA CYS A 346 -1.05 4.48 -1.21
C CYS A 346 -0.93 5.23 -2.53
N ARG A 347 0.24 5.76 -2.86
CA ARG A 347 0.51 6.23 -4.22
C ARG A 347 1.35 5.22 -4.99
N GLU A 348 0.71 4.32 -5.74
CA GLU A 348 1.43 3.34 -6.57
C GLU A 348 1.46 3.75 -8.05
N VAL A 349 2.62 3.66 -8.69
CA VAL A 349 2.78 3.73 -10.16
C VAL A 349 3.26 2.37 -10.72
N THR A 350 3.02 2.13 -12.00
CA THR A 350 3.60 1.01 -12.75
C THR A 350 4.74 1.53 -13.62
N ILE A 351 5.94 0.95 -13.49
CA ILE A 351 7.13 1.35 -14.24
C ILE A 351 7.51 0.26 -15.22
N GLU A 352 7.28 0.52 -16.51
CA GLU A 352 7.75 -0.28 -17.62
C GLU A 352 9.22 0.04 -17.86
N ILE A 353 10.13 -0.79 -17.34
CA ILE A 353 11.56 -0.44 -17.26
C ILE A 353 12.36 -0.74 -18.54
N SER A 354 11.80 -1.51 -19.46
CA SER A 354 12.50 -2.01 -20.65
C SER A 354 11.52 -2.43 -21.75
N ASN A 355 11.80 -2.07 -23.00
CA ASN A 355 11.03 -2.53 -24.16
C ASN A 355 11.11 -4.05 -24.38
N ALA A 356 12.05 -4.73 -23.72
CA ALA A 356 12.15 -6.18 -23.71
C ALA A 356 11.80 -6.74 -22.32
N SER A 357 10.91 -7.72 -22.27
CA SER A 357 10.53 -8.41 -21.03
C SER A 357 11.71 -9.19 -20.41
N LEU A 358 12.63 -9.72 -21.25
CA LEU A 358 13.84 -10.43 -20.84
C LEU A 358 15.08 -9.87 -21.54
N LEU A 359 15.97 -9.23 -20.77
CA LEU A 359 17.23 -8.68 -21.28
C LEU A 359 18.40 -9.67 -21.15
N PRO A 360 19.41 -9.62 -22.04
CA PRO A 360 20.65 -10.35 -21.82
C PRO A 360 21.41 -9.77 -20.64
N ALA A 361 22.12 -10.62 -19.90
CA ALA A 361 22.88 -10.28 -18.70
C ALA A 361 23.86 -9.10 -18.91
N SER A 362 24.43 -9.00 -20.11
CA SER A 362 25.35 -7.92 -20.50
C SER A 362 24.71 -6.52 -20.52
N GLN A 363 23.38 -6.40 -20.42
CA GLN A 363 22.66 -5.13 -20.38
C GLN A 363 22.10 -4.76 -19.00
N LEU A 364 22.19 -5.65 -18.01
CA LEU A 364 21.60 -5.42 -16.69
C LEU A 364 22.24 -4.21 -15.98
N LEU A 365 23.57 -4.10 -16.02
CA LEU A 365 24.28 -2.97 -15.40
C LEU A 365 24.03 -1.64 -16.10
N ASN A 366 23.78 -1.69 -17.41
CA ASN A 366 23.37 -0.49 -18.13
C ASN A 366 22.01 -0.01 -17.62
N HIS A 367 21.02 -0.91 -17.48
CA HIS A 367 19.70 -0.54 -16.97
C HIS A 367 19.73 -0.11 -15.51
N TRP A 368 20.61 -0.68 -14.69
CA TRP A 368 20.90 -0.14 -13.37
C TRP A 368 21.39 1.32 -13.46
N GLU A 369 22.43 1.59 -14.25
CA GLU A 369 22.99 2.95 -14.41
C GLU A 369 21.98 3.97 -14.94
N TYR A 370 21.02 3.52 -15.76
CA TYR A 370 19.98 4.39 -16.30
C TYR A 370 18.97 4.79 -15.22
N ASN A 371 18.64 3.88 -14.30
CA ASN A 371 17.46 4.04 -13.43
C ASN A 371 17.78 4.31 -11.97
N TYR A 372 18.95 3.93 -11.44
CA TYR A 372 19.13 3.97 -9.97
C TYR A 372 18.93 5.36 -9.39
N ARG A 373 19.31 6.41 -10.12
CA ARG A 373 19.09 7.80 -9.69
C ARG A 373 17.61 8.14 -9.64
N SER A 374 16.81 7.63 -10.58
CA SER A 374 15.35 7.74 -10.58
C SER A 374 14.72 6.95 -9.44
N LEU A 375 15.22 5.75 -9.14
CA LEU A 375 14.77 4.95 -7.98
C LEU A 375 15.00 5.68 -6.66
N LEU A 376 16.18 6.29 -6.49
CA LEU A 376 16.50 7.11 -5.31
C LEU A 376 15.62 8.37 -5.24
N ASN A 377 15.44 9.08 -6.36
CA ASN A 377 14.56 10.26 -6.42
C ASN A 377 13.12 9.92 -6.03
N TYR A 378 12.64 8.75 -6.43
CA TYR A 378 11.28 8.30 -6.11
C TYR A 378 11.16 7.86 -4.64
N ILE A 379 12.22 7.30 -4.03
CA ILE A 379 12.24 7.08 -2.56
C ILE A 379 12.05 8.39 -1.80
N GLU A 380 12.77 9.45 -2.21
CA GLU A 380 12.67 10.77 -1.56
C GLU A 380 11.25 11.37 -1.61
N GLN A 381 10.43 11.00 -2.61
CA GLN A 381 9.04 11.48 -2.68
C GLN A 381 8.20 11.07 -1.48
N ALA A 382 8.50 9.93 -0.83
CA ALA A 382 7.78 9.49 0.36
C ALA A 382 7.90 10.50 1.52
N GLY A 383 9.00 11.26 1.55
CA GLY A 383 9.29 12.31 2.54
C GLY A 383 8.73 13.70 2.22
N PHE A 384 8.17 13.92 1.02
CA PHE A 384 7.70 15.23 0.57
C PHE A 384 6.19 15.43 0.78
N GLY A 385 5.71 16.64 0.49
CA GLY A 385 4.30 16.99 0.66
C GLY A 385 4.01 17.38 2.10
N LEU A 386 2.82 17.03 2.58
CA LEU A 386 2.36 17.37 3.93
C LEU A 386 2.48 16.17 4.85
N GLN A 387 3.08 16.36 6.02
CA GLN A 387 3.22 15.30 7.02
C GLN A 387 2.99 15.85 8.42
N GLY A 388 2.64 14.98 9.36
CA GLY A 388 2.54 15.38 10.77
C GLY A 388 1.81 14.34 11.61
N ILE A 389 1.46 14.74 12.83
CA ILE A 389 0.77 13.90 13.80
C ILE A 389 -0.56 14.54 14.19
N VAL A 390 -1.62 13.72 14.29
CA VAL A 390 -2.91 14.13 14.84
C VAL A 390 -3.11 13.56 16.25
N THR A 391 -3.42 14.43 17.22
CA THR A 391 -3.60 14.05 18.64
C THR A 391 -4.88 14.61 19.26
N ASP A 392 -5.30 14.03 20.37
CA ASP A 392 -6.35 14.58 21.25
C ASP A 392 -5.80 15.82 21.98
N SER A 393 -6.50 16.95 21.89
CA SER A 393 -6.13 18.21 22.55
C SER A 393 -6.10 18.16 24.10
N VAL A 394 -6.75 17.17 24.72
CA VAL A 394 -6.87 17.02 26.18
C VAL A 394 -5.84 16.03 26.71
N THR A 395 -5.74 14.85 26.09
CA THR A 395 -4.86 13.78 26.57
C THR A 395 -3.47 13.84 25.94
N GLY A 396 -3.34 14.45 24.76
CA GLY A 396 -2.14 14.39 23.93
C GLY A 396 -1.96 13.07 23.19
N GLU A 397 -2.88 12.12 23.34
CA GLU A 397 -2.77 10.79 22.73
C GLU A 397 -2.99 10.86 21.21
N PRO A 398 -2.24 10.07 20.42
CA PRO A 398 -2.45 9.94 18.98
C PRO A 398 -3.85 9.50 18.59
N LEU A 399 -4.33 10.02 17.47
CA LEU A 399 -5.66 9.71 16.93
C LEU A 399 -5.58 9.01 15.59
N GLN A 400 -6.50 8.09 15.36
CA GLN A 400 -6.88 7.65 14.02
C GLN A 400 -7.87 8.68 13.46
N ALA A 401 -7.44 9.43 12.45
CA ALA A 401 -8.11 10.57 11.86
C ALA A 401 -8.01 10.51 10.34
N VAL A 402 -8.95 11.16 9.65
CA VAL A 402 -8.88 11.41 8.21
C VAL A 402 -8.30 12.80 7.97
N VAL A 403 -7.45 12.89 6.96
CA VAL A 403 -6.89 14.14 6.40
C VAL A 403 -7.47 14.30 5.00
N PHE A 404 -8.36 15.28 4.86
CA PHE A 404 -9.21 15.48 3.68
C PHE A 404 -9.10 16.92 3.19
N ILE A 405 -9.02 17.14 1.89
CA ILE A 405 -8.95 18.46 1.25
C ILE A 405 -10.31 18.74 0.59
N PRO A 406 -11.16 19.60 1.16
CA PRO A 406 -12.49 19.86 0.62
C PRO A 406 -12.43 20.45 -0.80
N SER A 407 -13.28 19.93 -1.69
CA SER A 407 -13.36 20.33 -3.10
C SER A 407 -12.16 19.93 -3.97
N HIS A 408 -11.22 19.16 -3.42
CA HIS A 408 -10.11 18.54 -4.15
C HIS A 408 -10.25 17.02 -4.12
N ASP A 409 -10.37 16.45 -2.92
CA ASP A 409 -10.38 15.01 -2.76
C ASP A 409 -11.63 14.34 -3.35
N THR A 410 -11.41 13.32 -4.17
CA THR A 410 -12.44 12.50 -4.82
C THR A 410 -11.92 11.07 -4.94
N ASN A 411 -12.82 10.10 -5.13
CA ASN A 411 -12.47 8.71 -5.46
C ASN A 411 -11.41 8.11 -4.51
N ASN A 412 -11.63 8.27 -3.20
CA ASN A 412 -10.72 7.81 -2.14
C ASN A 412 -9.32 8.43 -2.14
N SER A 413 -9.14 9.64 -2.67
CA SER A 413 -7.83 10.30 -2.62
C SER A 413 -7.40 10.78 -1.23
N GLN A 414 -8.28 10.81 -0.22
CA GLN A 414 -7.92 11.21 1.14
C GLN A 414 -6.92 10.25 1.80
N VAL A 415 -6.26 10.68 2.88
CA VAL A 415 -5.36 9.81 3.67
C VAL A 415 -5.81 9.73 5.13
N TYR A 416 -5.28 8.75 5.85
CA TYR A 416 -5.60 8.49 7.24
C TYR A 416 -4.32 8.51 8.07
N THR A 417 -4.44 8.92 9.33
CA THR A 417 -3.36 8.73 10.28
C THR A 417 -3.28 7.28 10.73
N LYS A 418 -2.07 6.83 11.05
CA LYS A 418 -1.79 5.47 11.54
C LYS A 418 -1.48 5.50 13.04
N LEU A 419 -2.13 4.61 13.80
CA LEU A 419 -1.75 4.33 15.18
C LEU A 419 -0.60 3.32 15.21
N PRO A 420 0.31 3.40 16.20
CA PRO A 420 0.18 4.16 17.44
C PRO A 420 0.69 5.61 17.38
N SER A 421 1.42 6.03 16.34
CA SER A 421 2.06 7.35 16.28
C SER A 421 1.09 8.51 16.03
N GLY A 422 -0.04 8.24 15.36
CA GLY A 422 -0.94 9.28 14.83
C GLY A 422 -0.37 9.99 13.61
N TYR A 423 0.70 9.45 13.03
CA TYR A 423 1.39 9.99 11.86
C TYR A 423 0.51 9.89 10.62
N TYR A 424 0.60 10.89 9.74
CA TYR A 424 0.07 10.86 8.38
C TYR A 424 1.09 11.43 7.40
N SER A 425 1.00 10.95 6.16
CA SER A 425 1.68 11.53 4.99
C SER A 425 0.67 11.78 3.88
N ARG A 426 0.68 12.98 3.31
CA ARG A 426 -0.16 13.41 2.20
C ARG A 426 0.76 14.00 1.12
N LEU A 427 1.12 13.16 0.16
CA LEU A 427 1.92 13.56 -1.00
C LEU A 427 1.08 14.50 -1.87
N LEU A 428 1.57 15.69 -2.20
CA LEU A 428 0.82 16.71 -2.93
C LEU A 428 1.76 17.48 -3.85
N ASN A 429 1.22 17.96 -4.98
CA ASN A 429 1.95 18.92 -5.80
C ASN A 429 2.04 20.27 -5.05
N GLU A 430 2.94 21.14 -5.49
CA GLU A 430 3.06 22.48 -4.93
C GLU A 430 1.75 23.28 -5.09
N GLY A 431 1.35 23.99 -4.02
CA GLY A 431 0.07 24.67 -4.00
C GLY A 431 -0.35 25.14 -2.61
N GLN A 432 -1.51 25.77 -2.54
CA GLN A 432 -2.17 26.12 -1.28
C GLN A 432 -3.44 25.29 -1.10
N TYR A 433 -3.55 24.65 0.05
CA TYR A 433 -4.63 23.72 0.38
C TYR A 433 -5.33 24.11 1.67
N ASP A 434 -6.66 23.96 1.67
CA ASP A 434 -7.46 24.00 2.89
C ASP A 434 -7.67 22.57 3.36
N ILE A 435 -7.19 22.23 4.55
CA ILE A 435 -7.05 20.85 5.00
C ILE A 435 -7.94 20.61 6.20
N GLN A 436 -8.86 19.67 6.05
CA GLN A 436 -9.76 19.21 7.10
C GLN A 436 -9.20 17.96 7.79
N PHE A 437 -9.11 18.02 9.10
CA PHE A 437 -8.78 16.92 9.99
C PHE A 437 -10.04 16.51 10.74
N ALA A 438 -10.40 15.23 10.71
CA ALA A 438 -11.58 14.72 11.41
C ALA A 438 -11.34 13.33 12.02
N ALA A 439 -11.91 13.10 13.20
CA ALA A 439 -11.88 11.80 13.88
C ALA A 439 -13.22 11.55 14.59
N SER A 440 -13.61 10.28 14.73
CA SER A 440 -14.86 9.93 15.41
C SER A 440 -14.82 10.39 16.88
N GLY A 441 -15.85 11.13 17.32
CA GLY A 441 -15.91 11.69 18.68
C GLY A 441 -15.14 13.00 18.88
N TYR A 442 -14.68 13.64 17.81
CA TYR A 442 -13.99 14.93 17.83
C TYR A 442 -14.69 15.95 16.92
N PHE A 443 -14.56 17.24 17.24
CA PHE A 443 -14.94 18.31 16.32
C PHE A 443 -13.94 18.38 15.15
N PRO A 444 -14.40 18.40 13.89
CA PRO A 444 -13.49 18.55 12.76
C PRO A 444 -12.82 19.92 12.77
N LYS A 445 -11.58 19.99 12.30
CA LYS A 445 -10.78 21.21 12.25
C LYS A 445 -10.28 21.44 10.83
N ILE A 446 -10.45 22.67 10.32
CA ILE A 446 -9.91 23.08 9.02
C ILE A 446 -8.74 24.02 9.25
N ILE A 447 -7.61 23.74 8.61
CA ILE A 447 -6.45 24.62 8.52
C ILE A 447 -6.41 25.16 7.08
N SER A 448 -6.65 26.46 6.91
CA SER A 448 -6.70 27.08 5.58
C SER A 448 -5.34 27.61 5.13
N GLY A 449 -5.11 27.60 3.82
CA GLY A 449 -3.94 28.18 3.18
C GLY A 449 -2.61 27.50 3.51
N VAL A 450 -2.62 26.18 3.73
CA VAL A 450 -1.40 25.38 3.93
C VAL A 450 -0.62 25.36 2.62
N ASN A 451 0.58 25.92 2.63
CA ASN A 451 1.43 26.05 1.44
C ASN A 451 2.40 24.86 1.33
N VAL A 452 2.20 24.01 0.34
CA VAL A 452 3.07 22.88 -0.01
C VAL A 452 4.01 23.29 -1.14
N VAL A 453 5.26 22.82 -1.07
CA VAL A 453 6.31 23.08 -2.08
C VAL A 453 6.93 21.74 -2.48
N ASN A 454 7.13 21.53 -3.78
CA ASN A 454 7.74 20.32 -4.30
C ASN A 454 9.15 20.10 -3.69
N ARG A 455 9.52 18.84 -3.50
CA ARG A 455 10.81 18.43 -2.89
C ARG A 455 11.05 18.95 -1.46
N THR A 456 9.98 19.31 -0.75
CA THR A 456 10.04 19.82 0.61
C THR A 456 8.99 19.13 1.47
N THR A 457 9.35 18.82 2.72
CA THR A 457 8.40 18.38 3.75
C THR A 457 7.72 19.60 4.37
N THR A 458 6.40 19.62 4.34
CA THR A 458 5.55 20.59 5.04
C THR A 458 5.02 19.92 6.30
N SER A 459 5.59 20.26 7.46
CA SER A 459 5.17 19.67 8.74
C SER A 459 3.95 20.39 9.33
N LEU A 460 2.90 19.65 9.67
CA LEU A 460 1.68 20.19 10.27
C LEU A 460 1.08 19.20 11.29
N ASP A 461 1.40 19.42 12.56
CA ASP A 461 0.76 18.69 13.66
C ASP A 461 -0.58 19.33 14.03
N VAL A 462 -1.57 18.49 14.35
CA VAL A 462 -2.94 18.94 14.61
C VAL A 462 -3.51 18.29 15.86
N GLN A 463 -4.01 19.13 16.77
CA GLN A 463 -4.83 18.67 17.89
C GLN A 463 -6.32 18.81 17.58
N LEU A 464 -7.10 17.76 17.84
CA LEU A 464 -8.55 17.72 17.73
C LEU A 464 -9.21 17.77 19.12
N VAL A 465 -10.35 18.47 19.20
CA VAL A 465 -11.10 18.66 20.45
C VAL A 465 -12.19 17.60 20.57
N PRO A 466 -12.22 16.77 21.64
CA PRO A 466 -13.30 15.80 21.85
C PRO A 466 -14.68 16.46 21.91
N THR A 467 -15.72 15.81 21.39
CA THR A 467 -17.09 16.31 21.47
C THR A 467 -17.71 16.16 22.86
N ASN A 468 -17.15 15.28 23.70
CA ASN A 468 -17.68 14.92 25.02
C ASN A 468 -16.92 15.58 26.19
N ILE A 469 -16.59 16.88 26.10
CA ILE A 469 -16.04 17.63 27.23
C ILE A 469 -17.18 17.97 28.21
N GLY A 470 -17.67 16.96 28.91
CA GLY A 470 -18.70 17.07 29.94
C GLY A 470 -18.11 16.82 31.34
N LEU A 471 -17.96 17.92 32.09
CA LEU A 471 -17.49 18.07 33.49
C LEU A 471 -16.11 17.45 33.79
N GLU A 472 -15.15 18.32 34.13
CA GLU A 472 -13.86 17.96 34.73
C GLU A 472 -14.04 16.85 35.79
N GLU A 473 -13.56 15.63 35.51
CA GLU A 473 -13.20 14.73 36.60
C GLU A 473 -11.95 15.34 37.25
N GLN A 474 -12.14 16.24 38.21
CA GLN A 474 -11.13 16.43 39.24
C GLN A 474 -10.86 15.03 39.80
N ARG A 475 -9.65 14.51 39.54
CA ARG A 475 -9.08 13.36 40.24
C ARG A 475 -8.89 13.74 41.71
N ASN A 476 -9.99 13.88 42.44
CA ASN A 476 -9.97 13.66 43.87
C ASN A 476 -9.96 12.14 44.04
N GLU A 477 -8.90 11.63 44.65
CA GLU A 477 -8.73 10.23 45.03
C GLU A 477 -10.07 9.66 45.51
N ARG A 478 -10.72 8.83 44.68
CA ARG A 478 -12.07 8.32 44.96
C ARG A 478 -12.02 7.43 46.20
N ILE A 479 -12.55 7.94 47.30
CA ILE A 479 -13.17 7.11 48.34
C ILE A 479 -14.62 6.95 47.90
N THR A 480 -15.03 5.74 47.50
CA THR A 480 -16.43 5.42 47.19
C THR A 480 -17.30 5.85 48.37
N MET A 481 -18.23 6.78 48.16
CA MET A 481 -19.11 7.29 49.20
C MET A 481 -20.25 6.31 49.48
N ALA A 482 -20.70 5.51 48.51
CA ALA A 482 -21.81 4.59 48.69
C ALA A 482 -21.36 3.12 48.83
N TYR A 483 -21.68 2.48 49.96
CA TYR A 483 -21.38 1.06 50.20
C TYR A 483 -22.56 0.32 50.87
N PRO A 484 -22.90 -0.93 50.48
CA PRO A 484 -22.26 -1.71 49.43
C PRO A 484 -22.62 -1.19 48.04
N ASN A 485 -21.68 -1.34 47.10
CA ASN A 485 -21.87 -1.01 45.70
C ASN A 485 -21.16 -2.09 44.85
N PRO A 486 -21.88 -3.00 44.19
CA PRO A 486 -23.34 -3.01 43.99
C PRO A 486 -24.17 -3.19 45.27
N SER A 487 -25.35 -2.56 45.31
CA SER A 487 -26.33 -2.55 46.39
C SER A 487 -27.56 -3.40 46.06
N ASP A 488 -28.26 -3.88 47.09
CA ASP A 488 -29.60 -4.48 47.01
C ASP A 488 -30.73 -3.44 47.18
N GLY A 489 -30.40 -2.16 47.00
CA GLY A 489 -31.28 -1.04 47.28
C GLY A 489 -30.99 -0.37 48.63
N HIS A 490 -30.17 -0.95 49.51
CA HIS A 490 -29.74 -0.29 50.74
C HIS A 490 -28.25 0.07 50.68
N ILE A 491 -27.93 1.34 50.94
CA ILE A 491 -26.55 1.83 51.00
C ILE A 491 -26.28 2.61 52.27
N ARG A 492 -25.01 2.64 52.69
CA ARG A 492 -24.46 3.66 53.56
C ARG A 492 -23.73 4.67 52.70
N LEU A 493 -24.11 5.92 52.87
CA LEU A 493 -23.41 7.07 52.31
C LEU A 493 -22.38 7.56 53.33
N VAL A 494 -21.11 7.31 53.08
CA VAL A 494 -19.98 7.85 53.83
C VAL A 494 -19.75 9.29 53.41
N LEU A 495 -19.68 10.20 54.39
CA LEU A 495 -19.48 11.62 54.14
C LEU A 495 -17.99 11.91 53.93
N PRO A 496 -17.64 12.84 53.04
CA PRO A 496 -16.25 13.12 52.68
C PRO A 496 -15.45 13.86 53.76
N GLU A 497 -16.14 14.51 54.70
CA GLU A 497 -15.55 15.26 55.81
C GLU A 497 -16.47 15.23 57.05
N THR A 498 -15.91 15.50 58.23
CA THR A 498 -16.67 15.62 59.48
C THR A 498 -17.30 17.01 59.62
N GLY A 499 -18.39 17.12 60.38
CA GLY A 499 -19.06 18.42 60.63
C GLY A 499 -20.09 18.85 59.59
N ILE A 500 -20.37 18.03 58.56
CA ILE A 500 -21.53 18.21 57.68
C ILE A 500 -22.80 17.94 58.50
N THR A 501 -23.64 18.95 58.73
CA THR A 501 -24.90 18.83 59.50
C THR A 501 -26.15 18.74 58.62
N GLN A 502 -26.05 19.23 57.38
CA GLN A 502 -27.09 19.15 56.35
C GLN A 502 -26.47 18.77 55.00
N ALA A 503 -27.14 17.87 54.29
CA ALA A 503 -26.76 17.51 52.93
C ALA A 503 -28.00 17.17 52.07
N GLN A 504 -27.92 17.41 50.77
CA GLN A 504 -28.93 17.00 49.80
C GLN A 504 -28.38 15.81 49.00
N VAL A 505 -29.16 14.73 48.91
CA VAL A 505 -28.82 13.57 48.08
C VAL A 505 -29.79 13.47 46.93
N GLU A 506 -29.26 13.34 45.73
CA GLU A 506 -30.01 13.12 44.49
C GLU A 506 -29.47 11.90 43.76
N CYS A 507 -30.36 11.07 43.18
CA CYS A 507 -29.95 10.05 42.22
C CYS A 507 -30.50 10.36 40.85
N TYR A 508 -29.70 10.14 39.81
CA TYR A 508 -30.05 10.33 38.41
C TYR A 508 -29.88 9.02 37.65
N SER A 509 -30.82 8.72 36.75
CA SER A 509 -30.66 7.65 35.77
C SER A 509 -29.56 8.00 34.76
N MET A 510 -29.06 7.01 34.02
CA MET A 510 -28.10 7.23 32.93
C MET A 510 -28.63 8.13 31.79
N LYS A 511 -29.94 8.38 31.74
CA LYS A 511 -30.57 9.35 30.81
C LYS A 511 -30.62 10.78 31.39
N GLY A 512 -30.00 11.04 32.54
CA GLY A 512 -29.99 12.34 33.20
C GLY A 512 -31.27 12.70 33.96
N VAL A 513 -32.26 11.81 34.03
CA VAL A 513 -33.51 12.05 34.77
C VAL A 513 -33.27 11.83 36.27
N ARG A 514 -33.64 12.80 37.12
CA ARG A 514 -33.60 12.66 38.58
C ARG A 514 -34.67 11.70 39.07
N VAL A 515 -34.25 10.61 39.71
CA VAL A 515 -35.11 9.51 40.16
C VAL A 515 -35.23 9.43 41.69
N PHE A 516 -34.32 10.07 42.43
CA PHE A 516 -34.38 10.16 43.90
C PHE A 516 -33.92 11.53 44.35
N ASN A 517 -34.50 12.04 45.44
CA ASN A 517 -34.10 13.30 46.05
C ASN A 517 -34.46 13.32 47.55
N LYS A 518 -33.49 13.55 48.44
CA LYS A 518 -33.72 13.59 49.89
C LYS A 518 -32.73 14.52 50.59
N SER A 519 -33.26 15.35 51.48
CA SER A 519 -32.45 16.12 52.44
C SER A 519 -32.09 15.22 53.63
N LEU A 520 -30.82 15.21 54.02
CA LEU A 520 -30.28 14.47 55.14
C LEU A 520 -29.88 15.43 56.25
N TYR A 521 -30.24 15.06 57.48
CA TYR A 521 -29.68 15.63 58.70
C TYR A 521 -28.69 14.63 59.26
N VAL A 522 -27.47 15.09 59.54
CA VAL A 522 -26.38 14.24 60.03
C VAL A 522 -26.02 14.72 61.44
N PRO A 523 -26.19 13.88 62.47
CA PRO A 523 -25.70 14.20 63.81
C PRO A 523 -24.19 14.42 63.80
N GLU A 524 -23.67 15.39 64.57
CA GLU A 524 -22.25 15.80 64.57
C GLU A 524 -21.25 14.67 64.81
N SER A 525 -21.68 13.52 65.36
CA SER A 525 -20.86 12.36 65.65
C SER A 525 -20.90 11.23 64.60
N GLU A 526 -21.71 11.33 63.53
CA GLU A 526 -21.83 10.29 62.49
C GLU A 526 -21.10 10.68 61.19
N MET A 527 -20.30 9.75 60.64
CA MET A 527 -19.62 9.92 59.35
C MET A 527 -20.30 9.15 58.20
N SER A 528 -21.44 8.50 58.46
CA SER A 528 -22.17 7.78 57.41
C SER A 528 -23.67 7.75 57.66
N VAL A 529 -24.48 7.89 56.61
CA VAL A 529 -25.95 7.85 56.68
C VAL A 529 -26.48 6.65 55.92
N LYS A 530 -27.43 5.91 56.51
CA LYS A 530 -28.14 4.84 55.79
C LYS A 530 -29.19 5.42 54.84
N MET A 531 -29.23 4.91 53.62
CA MET A 531 -30.20 5.28 52.60
C MET A 531 -30.89 4.05 52.05
N ASP A 532 -32.19 4.18 51.83
CA ASP A 532 -33.06 3.19 51.21
C ASP A 532 -33.46 3.68 49.82
N LEU A 533 -32.97 2.96 48.83
CA LEU A 533 -33.16 3.12 47.39
C LEU A 533 -33.83 1.88 46.79
N SER A 534 -34.41 0.99 47.61
CA SER A 534 -35.04 -0.27 47.15
C SER A 534 -36.25 -0.07 46.23
N HIS A 535 -36.76 1.15 46.14
CA HIS A 535 -37.82 1.55 45.20
C HIS A 535 -37.30 1.84 43.79
N LEU A 536 -35.98 1.97 43.59
CA LEU A 536 -35.37 2.14 42.28
C LEU A 536 -35.22 0.77 41.59
N ALA A 537 -35.46 0.71 40.29
CA ALA A 537 -35.25 -0.51 39.51
C ALA A 537 -33.76 -0.87 39.45
N GLY A 538 -33.44 -2.15 39.25
CA GLY A 538 -32.05 -2.59 39.03
C GLY A 538 -31.40 -1.83 37.86
N GLY A 539 -30.18 -1.32 38.08
CA GLY A 539 -29.48 -0.48 37.11
C GLY A 539 -28.36 0.38 37.70
N LEU A 540 -27.67 1.09 36.81
CA LEU A 540 -26.63 2.06 37.16
C LEU A 540 -27.23 3.46 37.33
N TYR A 541 -26.86 4.14 38.41
CA TYR A 541 -27.31 5.49 38.74
C TYR A 541 -26.12 6.39 39.11
N LEU A 542 -26.26 7.68 38.84
CA LEU A 542 -25.37 8.73 39.33
C LEU A 542 -25.94 9.29 40.64
N LEU A 543 -25.16 9.20 41.70
CA LEU A 543 -25.47 9.79 43.00
C LEU A 543 -24.79 11.15 43.10
N ARG A 544 -25.53 12.18 43.51
CA ARG A 544 -25.00 13.50 43.84
C ARG A 544 -25.29 13.81 45.30
N LEU A 545 -24.27 14.24 46.03
CA LEU A 545 -24.34 14.75 47.39
C LEU A 545 -23.97 16.24 47.38
N SER A 546 -24.88 17.11 47.76
CA SER A 546 -24.63 18.54 47.95
C SER A 546 -24.55 18.86 49.43
N THR A 547 -23.42 19.38 49.89
CA THR A 547 -23.25 19.89 51.26
C THR A 547 -23.27 21.42 51.25
N ASN A 548 -23.10 22.03 52.42
CA ASN A 548 -22.97 23.49 52.54
C ASN A 548 -21.66 24.02 51.95
N THR A 549 -20.67 23.15 51.73
CA THR A 549 -19.29 23.48 51.33
C THR A 549 -18.97 23.06 49.91
N ALA A 550 -19.54 21.95 49.42
CA ALA A 550 -19.16 21.36 48.14
C ALA A 550 -20.25 20.43 47.57
N ASN A 551 -20.03 20.01 46.32
CA ASN A 551 -20.80 18.95 45.67
C ASN A 551 -19.90 17.74 45.41
N TYR A 552 -20.43 16.55 45.64
CA TYR A 552 -19.73 15.29 45.42
C TYR A 552 -20.60 14.37 44.56
N THR A 553 -19.96 13.53 43.75
CA THR A 553 -20.66 12.58 42.89
C THR A 553 -20.07 11.18 43.01
N ASP A 554 -20.92 10.18 43.02
CA ASP A 554 -20.54 8.75 43.00
C ASP A 554 -21.44 7.97 42.03
N ARG A 555 -21.04 6.76 41.67
CA ARG A 555 -21.84 5.85 40.85
C ARG A 555 -22.34 4.72 41.71
N ILE A 556 -23.63 4.40 41.64
CA ILE A 556 -24.20 3.26 42.38
C ILE A 556 -24.87 2.28 41.43
N ILE A 557 -24.66 0.99 41.67
CA ILE A 557 -25.33 -0.10 40.98
C ILE A 557 -26.35 -0.71 41.93
N ILE A 558 -27.62 -0.73 41.55
CA ILE A 558 -28.68 -1.43 42.28
C ILE A 558 -28.95 -2.74 41.53
N ARG A 559 -28.93 -3.87 42.25
CA ARG A 559 -29.18 -5.21 41.69
C ARG A 559 -30.65 -5.54 41.58
#